data_AF-A0A3Q3R1Z3-F1
#
_entry.id   AF-A0A3Q3R1Z3-F1
#
_cell.length_a   1.000
_cell.length_b   1.000
_cell.length_c   1.000
_cell.angle_alpha   90.00
_cell.angle_beta   90.00
_cell.angle_gamma   90.00
#
_symmetry.space_group_name_H-M   'P 1'
#
loop_
_entity.id
_entity.type
_entity.pdbx_description
1 polymer ?
#
loop_
_entity_poly.entity_id
_entity_poly.type
_entity_poly.pdbx_seq_one_letter_code
_entity_poly.pdbx_strand_id
1 'polypeptide(L)'
;MKRPAAKIERSKTLAGKKTMKRPLQERAVKAHIQILNFYELQHLTASEPLTLEQEYEMQGSWREDDDKCTSIILDKQRWADPSIEEEQCMVGDVNMFLTDPTDFSSAELEIMIAEPSYRGKGIGKEVTHMMMHYGEHLIPSFKMFRAKQKLKVTVQQWVRLMQVYGLCKTTCRITNF
;
A
#
# COMPACT_ATOMS: atom_id res chain seq x y z
N MET A 1 2.94 -27.08 20.17
CA MET A 1 3.61 -25.80 19.90
C MET A 1 2.69 -24.98 19.00
N LYS A 2 1.90 -24.05 19.56
CA LYS A 2 1.00 -23.20 18.76
C LYS A 2 1.87 -22.20 18.01
N ARG A 3 1.76 -22.12 16.67
CA ARG A 3 2.33 -20.99 15.92
C ARG A 3 1.73 -19.70 16.51
N PRO A 4 2.50 -18.60 16.64
CA PRO A 4 1.92 -17.33 17.07
C PRO A 4 0.80 -16.93 16.09
N ALA A 5 -0.18 -16.16 16.58
CA ALA A 5 -1.20 -15.53 15.75
C ALA A 5 -0.54 -14.89 14.51
N ALA A 6 -1.15 -15.05 13.34
CA ALA A 6 -0.56 -14.58 12.09
C ALA A 6 -0.33 -13.07 12.16
N LYS A 7 0.93 -12.67 12.33
CA LYS A 7 1.35 -11.27 12.32
C LYS A 7 1.75 -10.95 10.90
N ILE A 8 1.23 -9.88 10.31
CA ILE A 8 1.76 -9.40 9.04
C ILE A 8 3.24 -9.06 9.29
N GLU A 9 4.16 -9.69 8.54
CA GLU A 9 5.56 -9.28 8.60
C GLU A 9 5.63 -7.84 8.08
N ARG A 10 6.13 -6.91 8.88
CA ARG A 10 6.03 -5.47 8.58
C ARG A 10 7.30 -4.88 7.99
N SER A 11 8.44 -5.52 8.21
CA SER A 11 9.78 -5.00 7.86
C SER A 11 10.25 -5.35 6.45
N LYS A 12 9.53 -6.21 5.72
CA LYS A 12 10.02 -6.71 4.43
C LYS A 12 9.96 -5.62 3.35
N THR A 13 11.11 -5.44 2.72
CA THR A 13 11.25 -4.66 1.48
C THR A 13 10.96 -5.58 0.30
N LEU A 14 10.12 -5.13 -0.62
CA LEU A 14 9.78 -5.88 -1.84
C LEU A 14 10.28 -5.11 -3.05
N ALA A 15 10.88 -5.82 -4.00
CA ALA A 15 11.39 -5.25 -5.24
C ALA A 15 10.56 -5.71 -6.43
N GLY A 16 9.99 -4.76 -7.16
CA GLY A 16 9.36 -4.98 -8.45
C GLY A 16 10.33 -4.74 -9.61
N LYS A 17 9.76 -4.60 -10.81
CA LYS A 17 10.46 -4.18 -12.03
C LYS A 17 10.79 -2.68 -12.01
N LYS A 18 9.81 -1.83 -11.70
CA LYS A 18 9.94 -0.36 -11.68
C LYS A 18 9.84 0.23 -10.28
N THR A 19 9.28 -0.50 -9.33
CA THR A 19 9.06 0.03 -7.97
C THR A 19 9.72 -0.77 -6.88
N MET A 20 9.97 -0.11 -5.76
CA MET A 20 10.30 -0.74 -4.48
C MET A 20 9.20 -0.44 -3.47
N LYS A 21 8.83 -1.40 -2.64
CA LYS A 21 7.96 -1.21 -1.47
C LYS A 21 8.83 -1.26 -0.23
N ARG A 22 8.76 -0.24 0.62
CA ARG A 22 9.47 -0.20 1.92
C ARG A 22 8.52 0.11 3.06
N PRO A 23 8.76 -0.42 4.27
CA PRO A 23 7.99 -0.02 5.46
C PRO A 23 8.10 1.48 5.71
N LEU A 24 7.01 2.14 6.09
CA LEU A 24 7.04 3.56 6.44
C LEU A 24 7.87 3.77 7.72
N GLN A 25 8.99 4.49 7.60
CA GLN A 25 9.86 4.87 8.72
C GLN A 25 9.66 6.35 9.10
N GLU A 26 10.04 6.72 10.32
CA GLU A 26 9.95 8.10 10.84
C GLU A 26 10.59 9.14 9.91
N ARG A 27 11.71 8.80 9.26
CA ARG A 27 12.39 9.69 8.30
C ARG A 27 11.50 10.05 7.10
N ALA A 28 10.71 9.09 6.62
CA ALA A 28 9.82 9.25 5.47
C ALA A 28 8.51 9.96 5.83
N VAL A 29 8.19 10.17 7.12
CA VAL A 29 6.97 10.85 7.57
C VAL A 29 6.89 12.27 7.01
N LYS A 30 8.00 13.01 6.98
CA LYS A 30 8.02 14.38 6.45
C LYS A 30 7.67 14.42 4.96
N ALA A 31 8.22 13.51 4.16
CA ALA A 31 7.92 13.40 2.74
C ALA A 31 6.48 12.94 2.50
N HIS A 32 6.01 11.98 3.31
CA HIS A 32 4.65 11.48 3.28
C HIS A 32 3.62 12.58 3.54
N ILE A 33 3.85 13.45 4.54
CA ILE A 33 2.97 14.59 4.84
C ILE A 33 3.01 15.64 3.74
N GLN A 34 4.18 15.92 3.16
CA GLN A 34 4.28 16.84 2.03
C GLN A 34 3.44 16.35 0.85
N ILE A 35 3.43 15.04 0.62
CA ILE A 35 2.56 14.38 -0.36
C ILE A 35 1.08 14.52 0.06
N LEU A 36 0.70 14.16 1.29
CA LEU A 36 -0.70 14.21 1.73
C LEU A 36 -1.25 15.63 1.87
N ASN A 37 -0.40 16.65 1.93
CA ASN A 37 -0.81 18.06 1.96
C ASN A 37 -1.21 18.63 0.60
N PHE A 38 -1.07 17.88 -0.50
CA PHE A 38 -1.65 18.30 -1.77
C PHE A 38 -3.18 18.24 -1.69
N TYR A 39 -3.84 19.37 -1.93
CA TYR A 39 -5.32 19.50 -1.93
C TYR A 39 -6.00 18.44 -2.80
N GLU A 40 -5.41 18.13 -3.96
CA GLU A 40 -5.89 17.06 -4.84
C GLU A 40 -5.92 15.71 -4.11
N LEU A 41 -4.88 15.37 -3.36
CA LEU A 41 -4.80 14.10 -2.64
C LEU A 41 -5.77 14.08 -1.47
N GLN A 42 -5.87 15.12 -0.65
CA GLN A 42 -6.85 15.19 0.45
C GLN A 42 -8.29 14.99 -0.05
N HIS A 43 -8.64 15.64 -1.15
CA HIS A 43 -9.95 15.48 -1.77
C HIS A 43 -10.18 14.05 -2.28
N LEU A 44 -9.16 13.44 -2.88
CA LEU A 44 -9.24 12.07 -3.41
C LEU A 44 -9.24 11.01 -2.31
N THR A 45 -8.56 11.25 -1.18
CA THR A 45 -8.46 10.32 -0.06
C THR A 45 -9.52 10.53 1.02
N ALA A 46 -10.31 11.61 0.91
CA ALA A 46 -11.21 12.11 1.95
C ALA A 46 -10.50 12.25 3.32
N SER A 47 -9.21 12.58 3.31
CA SER A 47 -8.41 12.76 4.53
C SER A 47 -8.34 14.22 4.92
N GLU A 48 -8.61 14.51 6.19
CA GLU A 48 -8.31 15.81 6.78
C GLU A 48 -6.79 15.98 6.96
N PRO A 49 -6.24 17.19 6.77
CA PRO A 49 -4.83 17.46 7.04
C PRO A 49 -4.52 17.27 8.52
N LEU A 50 -3.41 16.59 8.80
CA LEU A 50 -2.88 16.38 10.15
C LEU A 50 -1.63 17.25 10.36
N THR A 51 -1.37 17.61 11.61
CA THR A 51 -0.09 18.25 11.95
C THR A 51 1.06 17.26 11.84
N LEU A 52 2.28 17.77 11.71
CA LEU A 52 3.49 16.93 11.69
C LEU A 52 3.60 16.03 12.93
N GLU A 53 3.25 16.56 14.10
CA GLU A 53 3.25 15.82 15.37
C GLU A 53 2.21 14.71 15.37
N GLN A 54 0.98 15.00 14.95
CA GLN A 54 -0.09 14.00 14.83
C GLN A 54 0.29 12.86 13.90
N GLU A 55 1.01 13.14 12.81
CA GLU A 55 1.42 12.08 11.88
C GLU A 55 2.58 11.23 12.39
N TYR A 56 3.44 11.78 13.25
CA TYR A 56 4.39 10.96 13.99
C TYR A 56 3.66 10.02 14.97
N GLU A 57 2.64 10.51 15.67
CA GLU A 57 1.82 9.68 16.55
C GLU A 57 1.08 8.58 15.77
N MET A 58 0.46 8.94 14.64
CA MET A 58 -0.24 7.98 13.79
C MET A 58 0.72 6.96 13.19
N GLN A 59 1.89 7.38 12.70
CA GLN A 59 2.90 6.45 12.18
C GLN A 59 3.38 5.48 13.27
N GLY A 60 3.58 5.97 14.50
CA GLY A 60 3.88 5.12 15.66
C GLY A 60 2.78 4.08 15.89
N SER A 61 1.52 4.51 15.92
CA SER A 61 0.38 3.59 16.10
C SER A 61 0.31 2.52 15.00
N TRP A 62 0.52 2.89 13.73
CA TRP A 62 0.50 1.95 12.60
C TRP A 62 1.68 0.98 12.63
N ARG A 63 2.82 1.41 13.19
CA ARG A 63 4.00 0.57 13.36
C ARG A 63 3.80 -0.51 14.42
N GLU A 64 2.91 -0.27 15.39
CA GLU A 64 2.60 -1.22 16.46
C GLU A 64 1.42 -2.13 16.10
N ASP A 65 0.53 -1.68 15.21
CA ASP A 65 -0.65 -2.40 14.74
C ASP A 65 -0.37 -3.76 14.06
N ASP A 66 -0.74 -4.85 14.71
CA ASP A 66 -0.47 -6.23 14.27
C ASP A 66 -1.27 -6.64 13.03
N ASP A 67 -2.35 -5.93 12.73
CA ASP A 67 -3.24 -6.24 11.60
C ASP A 67 -3.04 -5.35 10.39
N LYS A 68 -2.13 -4.35 10.48
CA LYS A 68 -1.88 -3.35 9.45
C LYS A 68 -0.42 -3.32 9.00
N CYS A 69 -0.21 -3.07 7.72
CA CYS A 69 1.09 -2.84 7.11
C CYS A 69 1.02 -1.60 6.22
N THR A 70 1.54 -0.49 6.76
CA THR A 70 1.73 0.77 6.04
C THR A 70 3.11 0.79 5.37
N SER A 71 3.18 1.10 4.08
CA SER A 71 4.43 1.09 3.33
C SER A 71 4.47 2.15 2.26
N ILE A 72 5.65 2.70 2.00
CA ILE A 72 5.90 3.63 0.91
C ILE A 72 6.28 2.90 -0.37
N ILE A 73 5.90 3.51 -1.50
CA ILE A 73 6.26 3.07 -2.85
C ILE A 73 7.35 4.02 -3.35
N LEU A 74 8.48 3.45 -3.78
CA LEU A 74 9.60 4.19 -4.34
C LEU A 74 9.79 3.90 -5.81
N ASP A 75 10.26 4.88 -6.57
CA ASP A 75 10.86 4.69 -7.89
C ASP A 75 12.19 3.92 -7.75
N LYS A 76 12.25 2.71 -8.31
CA LYS A 76 13.42 1.84 -8.23
C LYS A 76 14.65 2.41 -8.96
N GLN A 77 14.46 3.17 -10.04
CA GLN A 77 15.55 3.76 -10.79
C GLN A 77 16.19 4.91 -10.01
N ARG A 78 15.37 5.80 -9.44
CA ARG A 78 15.88 6.87 -8.55
C ARG A 78 16.56 6.28 -7.32
N TRP A 79 15.95 5.26 -6.72
CA TRP A 79 16.50 4.57 -5.56
C TRP A 79 17.85 3.86 -5.81
N ALA A 80 18.18 3.57 -7.06
CA ALA A 80 19.48 2.98 -7.41
C ALA A 80 20.62 3.99 -7.37
N ASP A 81 20.33 5.29 -7.35
CA ASP A 81 21.32 6.35 -7.22
C ASP A 81 21.60 6.63 -5.74
N PRO A 82 22.82 6.37 -5.24
CA PRO A 82 23.17 6.57 -3.83
C PRO A 82 23.21 8.06 -3.41
N SER A 83 23.13 8.99 -4.36
CA SER A 83 23.05 10.43 -4.07
C SER A 83 21.62 10.93 -3.84
N ILE A 84 20.62 10.10 -4.10
CA ILE A 84 19.20 10.45 -3.95
C ILE A 84 18.67 9.85 -2.64
N GLU A 85 18.09 10.70 -1.81
CA GLU A 85 17.48 10.28 -0.55
C GLU A 85 16.16 9.52 -0.76
N GLU A 86 15.75 8.71 0.21
CA GLU A 86 14.53 7.87 0.14
C GLU A 86 13.27 8.70 -0.13
N GLU A 87 13.19 9.84 0.54
CA GLU A 87 12.10 10.80 0.47
C GLU A 87 11.90 11.30 -0.97
N GLN A 88 12.98 11.48 -1.72
CA GLN A 88 12.96 11.95 -3.11
C GLN A 88 12.60 10.84 -4.11
N CYS A 89 12.70 9.59 -3.67
CA CYS A 89 12.30 8.42 -4.45
C CYS A 89 10.82 8.08 -4.26
N MET A 90 10.15 8.64 -3.24
CA MET A 90 8.77 8.30 -2.90
C MET A 90 7.79 8.78 -3.98
N VAL A 91 6.94 7.86 -4.45
CA VAL A 91 5.92 8.13 -5.48
C VAL A 91 4.50 7.84 -5.00
N GLY A 92 4.35 7.33 -3.77
CA GLY A 92 3.06 6.99 -3.16
C GLY A 92 3.20 6.04 -1.97
N ASP A 93 2.09 5.46 -1.55
CA ASP A 93 2.02 4.49 -0.46
C ASP A 93 1.05 3.34 -0.77
N VAL A 94 1.24 2.25 -0.03
CA VAL A 94 0.36 1.09 0.00
C VAL A 94 0.16 0.63 1.43
N ASN A 95 -1.11 0.47 1.79
CA ASN A 95 -1.55 -0.01 3.09
C ASN A 95 -2.26 -1.35 2.89
N MET A 96 -1.91 -2.33 3.72
CA MET A 96 -2.61 -3.61 3.79
C MET A 96 -3.15 -3.78 5.20
N PHE A 97 -4.41 -4.17 5.35
CA PHE A 97 -4.96 -4.46 6.68
C PHE A 97 -5.82 -5.72 6.63
N LEU A 98 -5.80 -6.51 7.71
CA LEU A 98 -6.67 -7.67 7.83
C LEU A 98 -8.10 -7.21 8.06
N THR A 99 -9.06 -7.84 7.41
CA THR A 99 -10.48 -7.46 7.56
C THR A 99 -11.08 -7.99 8.86
N ASP A 100 -10.53 -9.07 9.39
CA ASP A 100 -10.98 -9.74 10.60
C ASP A 100 -9.75 -10.21 11.39
N PRO A 101 -9.54 -9.74 12.63
CA PRO A 101 -8.40 -10.14 13.46
C PRO A 101 -8.47 -11.60 13.94
N THR A 102 -9.64 -12.24 13.80
CA THR A 102 -9.89 -13.64 14.12
C THR A 102 -9.89 -14.55 12.88
N ASP A 103 -10.07 -13.97 11.69
CA ASP A 103 -9.97 -14.66 10.39
C ASP A 103 -9.01 -13.96 9.44
N PHE A 104 -7.78 -14.48 9.39
CA PHE A 104 -6.72 -14.01 8.50
C PHE A 104 -6.97 -14.34 7.03
N SER A 105 -8.07 -14.98 6.66
CA SER A 105 -8.32 -15.39 5.28
C SER A 105 -8.54 -14.23 4.30
N SER A 106 -8.74 -13.00 4.82
CA SER A 106 -8.86 -11.81 3.99
C SER A 106 -8.14 -10.56 4.50
N ALA A 107 -7.68 -9.77 3.52
CA ALA A 107 -7.05 -8.46 3.74
C ALA A 107 -7.56 -7.44 2.74
N GLU A 108 -7.67 -6.18 3.16
CA GLU A 108 -7.87 -5.07 2.26
C GLU A 108 -6.53 -4.42 1.84
N LEU A 109 -6.45 -3.96 0.59
CA LEU A 109 -5.30 -3.23 0.06
C LEU A 109 -5.70 -1.84 -0.38
N GLU A 110 -5.06 -0.82 0.18
CA GLU A 110 -5.19 0.58 -0.22
C GLU A 110 -3.92 1.07 -0.90
N ILE A 111 -4.03 1.56 -2.14
CA ILE A 111 -2.87 2.01 -2.93
C ILE A 111 -3.11 3.44 -3.42
N MET A 112 -2.12 4.29 -3.19
CA MET A 112 -2.07 5.66 -3.70
C MET A 112 -0.80 5.86 -4.52
N ILE A 113 -0.95 6.35 -5.76
CA ILE A 113 0.16 6.90 -6.55
C ILE A 113 0.05 8.41 -6.50
N ALA A 114 0.77 8.99 -5.54
CA ALA A 114 0.70 10.39 -5.22
C ALA A 114 1.20 11.26 -6.37
N GLU A 115 2.37 10.93 -6.91
CA GLU A 115 3.05 11.76 -7.90
C GLU A 115 2.35 11.68 -9.27
N PRO A 116 1.77 12.79 -9.80
CA PRO A 116 1.01 12.78 -11.04
C PRO A 116 1.79 12.23 -12.23
N SER A 117 3.08 12.55 -12.32
CA SER A 117 3.97 12.08 -13.38
C SER A 117 4.17 10.55 -13.38
N TYR A 118 3.78 9.84 -12.32
CA TYR A 118 3.86 8.38 -12.20
C TYR A 118 2.51 7.68 -12.40
N ARG A 119 1.40 8.43 -12.43
CA ARG A 119 0.05 7.88 -12.67
C ARG A 119 -0.08 7.37 -14.12
N GLY A 120 -0.93 6.38 -14.35
CA GLY A 120 -1.14 5.79 -15.69
C GLY A 120 0.02 4.93 -16.24
N LYS A 121 1.15 4.81 -15.52
CA LYS A 121 2.35 4.05 -15.98
C LYS A 121 2.38 2.57 -15.58
N GLY A 122 1.28 2.05 -15.05
CA GLY A 122 1.16 0.66 -14.59
C GLY A 122 1.75 0.37 -13.21
N ILE A 123 2.16 1.40 -12.46
CA ILE A 123 2.78 1.24 -11.14
C ILE A 123 1.80 0.69 -10.10
N GLY A 124 0.59 1.23 -10.03
CA GLY A 124 -0.44 0.71 -9.12
C GLY A 124 -0.71 -0.78 -9.33
N LYS A 125 -0.73 -1.24 -10.60
CA LYS A 125 -0.82 -2.66 -10.96
C LYS A 125 0.37 -3.43 -10.37
N GLU A 126 1.59 -2.99 -10.63
CA GLU A 126 2.79 -3.67 -10.15
C GLU A 126 2.80 -3.83 -8.62
N VAL A 127 2.51 -2.75 -7.89
CA VAL A 127 2.45 -2.75 -6.43
C VAL A 127 1.35 -3.67 -5.91
N THR A 128 0.18 -3.68 -6.57
CA THR A 128 -0.92 -4.59 -6.22
C THR A 128 -0.45 -6.04 -6.30
N HIS A 129 0.19 -6.43 -7.40
CA HIS A 129 0.72 -7.77 -7.58
C HIS A 129 1.76 -8.13 -6.52
N MET A 130 2.67 -7.21 -6.23
CA MET A 130 3.69 -7.42 -5.18
C MET A 130 3.05 -7.67 -3.82
N MET A 131 2.04 -6.88 -3.45
CA MET A 131 1.36 -7.02 -2.16
C MET A 131 0.48 -8.26 -2.08
N MET A 132 -0.16 -8.66 -3.18
CA MET A 132 -0.93 -9.91 -3.22
C MET A 132 -0.04 -11.13 -2.99
N HIS A 133 1.07 -11.21 -3.74
CA HIS A 133 2.03 -12.29 -3.61
C HIS A 133 2.68 -12.31 -2.22
N TYR A 134 2.83 -11.14 -1.61
CA TYR A 134 3.30 -10.99 -0.25
C TYR A 134 2.30 -11.53 0.77
N GLY A 135 1.03 -11.13 0.71
CA GLY A 135 0.02 -11.61 1.65
C GLY A 135 -0.25 -13.12 1.52
N GLU A 136 -0.22 -13.69 0.30
CA GLU A 136 -0.27 -15.16 0.10
C GLU A 136 0.90 -15.89 0.77
N HIS A 137 2.11 -15.32 0.74
CA HIS A 137 3.27 -15.89 1.42
C HIS A 137 3.19 -15.77 2.95
N LEU A 138 2.65 -14.67 3.45
CA LEU A 138 2.56 -14.41 4.88
C LEU A 138 1.44 -15.19 5.56
N ILE A 139 0.35 -15.43 4.84
CA ILE A 139 -0.87 -16.00 5.41
C ILE A 139 -1.17 -17.30 4.65
N PRO A 140 -0.75 -18.47 5.17
CA PRO A 140 -0.98 -19.76 4.50
C PRO A 140 -2.47 -20.08 4.27
N SER A 141 -3.36 -19.48 5.06
CA SER A 141 -4.82 -19.65 4.97
C SER A 141 -5.51 -18.58 4.12
N PHE A 142 -4.76 -17.74 3.41
CA PHE A 142 -5.30 -16.63 2.64
C PHE A 142 -6.20 -17.12 1.52
N LYS A 143 -7.38 -16.53 1.41
CA LYS A 143 -8.39 -16.89 0.39
C LYS A 143 -8.85 -15.68 -0.42
N MET A 144 -8.76 -14.46 0.10
CA MET A 144 -9.42 -13.30 -0.52
C MET A 144 -8.76 -11.94 -0.22
N PHE A 145 -8.30 -11.23 -1.26
CA PHE A 145 -7.96 -9.80 -1.19
C PHE A 145 -9.16 -8.94 -1.55
N ARG A 146 -9.36 -7.85 -0.81
CA ARG A 146 -10.27 -6.76 -1.17
C ARG A 146 -9.47 -5.47 -1.41
N ALA A 147 -9.20 -5.13 -2.65
CA ALA A 147 -8.52 -3.87 -2.93
C ALA A 147 -9.52 -2.69 -2.88
N LYS A 148 -9.18 -1.64 -2.11
CA LYS A 148 -9.82 -0.32 -2.15
C LYS A 148 -8.82 0.67 -2.73
N GLN A 149 -9.16 1.40 -3.79
CA GLN A 149 -8.25 2.40 -4.35
C GLN A 149 -8.86 3.79 -4.15
N LYS A 150 -8.11 4.72 -3.54
CA LYS A 150 -8.60 6.07 -3.20
C LYS A 150 -8.74 7.00 -4.43
N LEU A 151 -8.07 6.72 -5.56
CA LEU A 151 -8.18 7.53 -6.78
C LEU A 151 -9.18 6.96 -7.80
N LYS A 152 -10.07 7.80 -8.34
CA LYS A 152 -10.99 7.50 -9.45
C LYS A 152 -10.23 7.10 -10.72
N VAL A 153 -9.92 5.82 -10.86
CA VAL A 153 -9.65 5.16 -12.16
C VAL A 153 -10.92 4.43 -12.57
N THR A 154 -11.23 4.40 -13.86
CA THR A 154 -12.40 3.67 -14.37
C THR A 154 -12.33 2.20 -13.95
N VAL A 155 -13.32 1.76 -13.17
CA VAL A 155 -13.52 0.41 -12.61
C VAL A 155 -13.23 -0.71 -13.63
N GLN A 156 -13.50 -0.47 -14.92
CA GLN A 156 -13.30 -1.42 -16.01
C GLN A 156 -11.83 -1.81 -16.29
N GLN A 157 -10.87 -0.90 -16.09
CA GLN A 157 -9.44 -1.20 -16.33
C GLN A 157 -8.88 -2.13 -15.24
N TRP A 158 -9.41 -2.03 -14.02
CA TRP A 158 -9.02 -2.84 -12.87
C TRP A 158 -9.70 -4.20 -12.81
N VAL A 159 -10.97 -4.30 -13.19
CA VAL A 159 -11.67 -5.59 -13.31
C VAL A 159 -10.99 -6.48 -14.36
N ARG A 160 -10.57 -5.92 -15.49
CA ARG A 160 -9.77 -6.64 -16.50
C ARG A 160 -8.44 -7.14 -15.96
N LEU A 161 -7.79 -6.37 -15.09
CA LEU A 161 -6.56 -6.79 -14.41
C LEU A 161 -6.77 -8.08 -13.63
N MET A 162 -7.79 -8.11 -12.77
CA MET A 162 -8.09 -9.23 -11.90
C MET A 162 -8.50 -10.48 -12.70
N GLN A 163 -9.20 -10.28 -13.83
CA GLN A 163 -9.60 -11.36 -14.74
C GLN A 163 -8.41 -11.94 -15.54
N VAL A 164 -7.50 -11.09 -16.03
CA VAL A 164 -6.36 -11.51 -16.86
C VAL A 164 -5.35 -12.37 -16.09
N TYR A 165 -5.25 -12.21 -14.76
CA TYR A 165 -4.28 -12.93 -13.94
C TYR A 165 -4.86 -14.07 -13.10
N GLY A 166 -6.09 -14.53 -13.40
CA GLY A 166 -6.65 -15.75 -12.81
C GLY A 166 -7.14 -15.62 -11.36
N LEU A 167 -7.34 -14.40 -10.86
CA LEU A 167 -7.83 -14.13 -9.49
C LEU A 167 -9.34 -14.39 -9.31
N CYS A 168 -9.95 -15.21 -10.18
CA CYS A 168 -11.38 -15.50 -10.14
C CYS A 168 -11.83 -16.30 -8.89
N LYS A 169 -10.89 -16.77 -8.05
CA LYS A 169 -11.18 -17.37 -6.73
C LYS A 169 -11.17 -16.35 -5.57
N THR A 170 -10.71 -15.13 -5.82
CA THR A 170 -10.46 -14.08 -4.82
C THR A 170 -11.47 -12.96 -5.05
N THR A 171 -12.53 -12.90 -4.24
CA THR A 171 -13.62 -11.93 -4.43
C THR A 171 -13.17 -10.51 -4.08
N CYS A 172 -12.86 -9.69 -5.09
CA CYS A 172 -12.58 -8.27 -4.90
C CYS A 172 -13.89 -7.47 -4.91
N ARG A 173 -14.23 -6.82 -3.78
CA ARG A 173 -15.38 -5.92 -3.68
C ARG A 173 -14.88 -4.48 -3.72
N ILE A 174 -15.21 -3.77 -4.79
CA ILE A 174 -14.88 -2.35 -4.97
C ILE A 174 -16.03 -1.53 -4.38
N THR A 175 -15.74 -0.67 -3.41
CA THR A 175 -16.68 0.34 -2.90
C THR A 175 -16.24 1.71 -3.41
N ASN A 176 -17.06 2.34 -4.26
CA ASN A 176 -16.98 3.77 -4.54
C ASN A 176 -17.73 4.51 -3.42
N PHE A 177 -17.18 5.61 -2.92
CA PHE A 177 -17.94 6.66 -2.23
C PHE A 177 -17.89 7.92 -3.10
#